data_AF-A0A953GP56-F1
#
_entry.id   AF-A0A953GP56-F1
#
_cell.length_a   1.000
_cell.length_b   1.000
_cell.length_c   1.000
_cell.angle_alpha   90.00
_cell.angle_beta   90.00
_cell.angle_gamma   90.00
#
_symmetry.space_group_name_H-M   'P 1'
#
loop_
_entity.id
_entity.type
_entity.pdbx_description
1 polymer ?
#
loop_
_entity_poly.entity_id
_entity_poly.type
_entity_poly.pdbx_seq_one_letter_code
_entity_poly.pdbx_strand_id
1 'polypeptide(L)'
;MSYSAYVVCNCYKDGKTIEPPHKEYLRFDEEGLYLDIPSEIWAKDIEKVHQMDEDFNEWERTACEHEEMKLADEYLSNILGMMAFRYLVQELIGKDKLPILAQYLPTANGGILPSEFAQQALDELFLLEKEQTAEEKVMLIEKSTGKLKTSVNSETYRFFVFTAYNRNTYGLDKDGFFILENVNKNGEELSYIVFRSNNFIQRTISKKYYKFIDIPSGKSYVCSVKLYSNEEEVPADYEFEVQIKPVEIAKEYGYIIEPLKRLAKASIISGNPIHWT
;
A
#
# COMPACT_ATOMS: atom_id res chain seq x y z
N MET A 1 -1.83 3.41 -5.98
CA MET A 1 -1.71 4.22 -4.76
C MET A 1 -0.86 3.45 -3.76
N SER A 2 0.16 4.12 -3.23
CA SER A 2 1.10 3.66 -2.21
C SER A 2 0.94 4.51 -0.96
N TYR A 3 1.32 3.94 0.18
CA TYR A 3 1.41 4.58 1.47
C TYR A 3 2.88 4.65 1.87
N SER A 4 3.37 5.86 2.03
CA SER A 4 4.65 6.19 2.64
C SER A 4 4.41 7.08 3.86
N ALA A 5 5.46 7.32 4.62
CA ALA A 5 5.38 8.25 5.73
C ALA A 5 6.74 8.83 6.07
N TYR A 6 6.75 10.01 6.68
CA TYR A 6 7.99 10.67 7.08
C TYR A 6 7.84 11.42 8.41
N VAL A 7 8.98 11.76 9.00
CA VAL A 7 9.09 12.63 10.19
C VAL A 7 10.08 13.75 9.87
N VAL A 8 9.68 15.00 10.03
CA VAL A 8 10.55 16.17 9.79
C VAL A 8 11.65 16.24 10.84
N CYS A 9 12.87 16.63 10.44
CA CYS A 9 13.99 16.86 11.34
C CYS A 9 13.87 18.20 12.10
N ASN A 10 14.66 18.37 13.15
CA ASN A 10 14.69 19.64 13.91
C ASN A 10 15.76 20.62 13.43
N CYS A 11 16.47 20.34 12.33
CA CYS A 11 17.59 21.18 11.89
C CYS A 11 17.21 22.66 11.73
N TYR A 12 16.03 22.97 11.22
CA TYR A 12 15.56 24.36 11.12
C TYR A 12 15.29 24.98 12.49
N LYS A 13 14.56 24.28 13.38
CA LYS A 13 14.29 24.71 14.76
C LYS A 13 15.60 24.92 15.55
N ASP A 14 16.62 24.12 15.27
CA ASP A 14 17.93 24.17 15.91
C ASP A 14 18.89 25.21 15.27
N GLY A 15 18.49 25.89 14.20
CA GLY A 15 19.35 26.84 13.47
C GLY A 15 20.53 26.19 12.75
N LYS A 16 20.40 24.92 12.35
CA LYS A 16 21.43 24.13 11.66
C LYS A 16 21.24 24.07 10.14
N THR A 17 20.21 24.72 9.61
CA THR A 17 19.98 24.81 8.17
C THR A 17 20.70 26.00 7.55
N ILE A 18 20.93 25.96 6.23
CA ILE A 18 21.09 27.21 5.48
C ILE A 18 19.83 28.07 5.62
N GLU A 19 19.94 29.39 5.48
CA GLU A 19 18.78 30.29 5.66
C GLU A 19 17.70 29.98 4.60
N PRO A 20 16.43 29.82 4.99
CA PRO A 20 15.37 29.51 4.05
C PRO A 20 15.06 30.70 3.12
N PRO A 21 14.76 30.44 1.85
CA PRO A 21 14.12 31.44 1.01
C PRO A 21 12.72 31.77 1.55
N HIS A 22 12.24 32.99 1.29
CA HIS A 22 10.85 33.39 1.60
C HIS A 22 10.45 33.16 3.07
N LYS A 23 11.41 33.33 4.00
CA LYS A 23 11.27 33.05 5.45
C LYS A 23 10.04 33.70 6.08
N GLU A 24 9.62 34.85 5.58
CA GLU A 24 8.42 35.55 6.04
C GLU A 24 7.13 34.71 5.90
N TYR A 25 7.09 33.78 4.95
CA TYR A 25 5.96 32.87 4.71
C TYR A 25 6.21 31.47 5.28
N LEU A 26 7.43 31.14 5.70
CA LEU A 26 7.73 29.82 6.24
C LEU A 26 6.99 29.58 7.56
N ARG A 27 6.38 28.40 7.68
CA ARG A 27 5.73 27.89 8.89
C ARG A 27 6.29 26.51 9.23
N PHE A 28 6.39 26.24 10.52
CA PHE A 28 6.68 24.90 11.03
C PHE A 28 5.76 24.61 12.23
N ASP A 29 4.74 23.80 12.00
CA ASP A 29 3.77 23.37 12.99
C ASP A 29 3.45 21.86 12.84
N GLU A 30 2.26 21.42 13.28
CA GLU A 30 1.81 20.03 13.21
C GLU A 30 1.60 19.52 11.78
N GLU A 31 1.41 20.41 10.80
CA GLU A 31 1.30 20.06 9.38
C GLU A 31 2.68 19.86 8.73
N GLY A 32 3.75 20.19 9.46
CA GLY A 32 5.13 20.05 9.00
C GLY A 32 5.71 21.41 8.61
N LEU A 33 6.62 21.39 7.64
CA LEU A 33 7.32 22.58 7.15
C LEU A 33 6.72 22.98 5.81
N TYR A 34 6.21 24.22 5.67
CA TYR A 34 5.55 24.67 4.46
C TYR A 34 5.58 26.20 4.32
N LEU A 35 5.30 26.69 3.10
CA LEU A 35 5.08 28.11 2.85
C LEU A 35 3.59 28.48 2.97
N ASP A 36 3.28 29.36 3.92
CA ASP A 36 1.98 29.99 4.11
C ASP A 36 1.90 31.30 3.30
N ILE A 37 1.72 31.16 1.98
CA ILE A 37 1.70 32.28 1.03
C ILE A 37 0.28 32.89 0.98
N PRO A 38 0.11 34.21 1.25
CA PRO A 38 -1.19 34.86 1.21
C PRO A 38 -1.89 34.74 -0.15
N SER A 39 -3.20 34.48 -0.12
CA SER A 39 -4.04 34.31 -1.32
C SER A 39 -4.02 35.52 -2.28
N GLU A 40 -3.73 36.72 -1.78
CA GLU A 40 -3.63 37.93 -2.58
C GLU A 40 -2.41 37.91 -3.50
N ILE A 41 -1.35 37.18 -3.14
CA ILE A 41 -0.17 36.98 -3.99
C ILE A 41 -0.51 35.97 -5.09
N TRP A 42 -1.13 34.85 -4.72
CA TRP A 42 -1.66 33.84 -5.66
C TRP A 42 -2.54 34.46 -6.75
N ALA A 43 -3.46 35.35 -6.38
CA ALA A 43 -4.37 35.99 -7.33
C ALA A 43 -3.70 37.02 -8.25
N LYS A 44 -2.57 37.59 -7.85
CA LYS A 44 -1.86 38.64 -8.59
C LYS A 44 -0.78 38.10 -9.51
N ASP A 45 -0.05 37.09 -9.06
CA ASP A 45 1.17 36.63 -9.73
C ASP A 45 1.45 35.16 -9.41
N ILE A 46 0.82 34.26 -10.16
CA ILE A 46 0.96 32.82 -9.99
C ILE A 46 2.38 32.32 -10.32
N GLU A 47 3.06 32.96 -11.28
CA GLU A 47 4.43 32.59 -11.67
C GLU A 47 5.40 32.85 -10.51
N LYS A 48 5.24 33.98 -9.82
CA LYS A 48 6.01 34.26 -8.62
C LYS A 48 5.79 33.21 -7.53
N VAL A 49 4.55 32.78 -7.31
CA VAL A 49 4.28 31.75 -6.30
C VAL A 49 4.92 30.42 -6.67
N HIS A 50 4.83 29.99 -7.93
CA HIS A 50 5.53 28.79 -8.38
C HIS A 50 7.05 28.89 -8.19
N GLN A 51 7.65 30.05 -8.45
CA GLN A 51 9.08 30.25 -8.16
C GLN A 51 9.39 30.14 -6.66
N MET A 52 8.51 30.66 -5.79
CA MET A 52 8.67 30.53 -4.34
C MET A 52 8.62 29.07 -3.88
N ASP A 53 7.69 28.29 -4.45
CA ASP A 53 7.59 26.84 -4.19
C ASP A 53 8.84 26.10 -4.72
N GLU A 54 9.34 26.43 -5.91
CA GLU A 54 10.57 25.84 -6.45
C GLU A 54 11.79 26.16 -5.58
N ASP A 55 11.97 27.41 -5.17
CA ASP A 55 13.04 27.84 -4.29
C ASP A 55 12.99 27.09 -2.93
N PHE A 56 11.78 26.94 -2.38
CA PHE A 56 11.56 26.23 -1.13
C PHE A 56 11.84 24.73 -1.25
N ASN A 57 11.36 24.07 -2.30
CA ASN A 57 11.64 22.65 -2.56
C ASN A 57 13.14 22.38 -2.73
N GLU A 58 13.86 23.27 -3.40
CA GLU A 58 15.32 23.15 -3.53
C GLU A 58 16.03 23.37 -2.19
N TRP A 59 15.55 24.32 -1.39
CA TRP A 59 16.04 24.51 -0.03
C TRP A 59 15.81 23.25 0.82
N GLU A 60 14.61 22.68 0.87
CA GLU A 60 14.36 21.45 1.66
C GLU A 60 15.32 20.30 1.29
N ARG A 61 15.67 20.16 0.01
CA ARG A 61 16.62 19.14 -0.45
C ARG A 61 18.05 19.37 -0.01
N THR A 62 18.45 20.62 0.21
CA THR A 62 19.87 21.01 0.39
C THR A 62 20.16 21.68 1.73
N ALA A 63 19.12 21.97 2.52
CA ALA A 63 19.20 22.83 3.68
C ALA A 63 20.02 22.25 4.84
N CYS A 64 20.02 20.93 4.99
CA CYS A 64 20.74 20.22 6.03
C CYS A 64 21.18 18.83 5.55
N GLU A 65 21.82 18.07 6.43
CA GLU A 65 22.28 16.71 6.12
C GLU A 65 21.15 15.69 5.91
N HIS A 66 19.93 16.03 6.34
CA HIS A 66 18.75 15.18 6.15
C HIS A 66 18.09 15.50 4.80
N GLU A 67 18.02 14.48 3.94
CA GLU A 67 17.37 14.57 2.63
C GLU A 67 15.92 15.04 2.77
N GLU A 68 15.54 16.08 2.02
CA GLU A 68 14.22 16.73 2.08
C GLU A 68 13.81 17.13 3.51
N MET A 69 14.79 17.40 4.37
CA MET A 69 14.59 17.69 5.80
C MET A 69 13.88 16.60 6.59
N LYS A 70 13.89 15.36 6.12
CA LYS A 70 13.24 14.21 6.77
C LYS A 70 14.23 13.46 7.66
N LEU A 71 13.94 13.39 8.95
CA LEU A 71 14.68 12.56 9.91
C LEU A 71 14.47 11.06 9.64
N ALA A 72 13.29 10.70 9.14
CA ALA A 72 12.97 9.38 8.63
C ALA A 72 11.98 9.52 7.47
N ASP A 73 12.16 8.72 6.42
CA ASP A 73 11.25 8.58 5.28
C ASP A 73 11.16 7.10 4.93
N GLU A 74 9.95 6.56 4.90
CA GLU A 74 9.72 5.14 4.79
C GLU A 74 8.55 4.82 3.86
N TYR A 75 8.79 3.91 2.93
CA TYR A 75 7.71 3.24 2.22
C TYR A 75 7.09 2.16 3.12
N LEU A 76 5.77 2.17 3.27
CA LEU A 76 5.06 1.21 4.10
C LEU A 76 4.49 0.07 3.24
N SER A 77 3.59 0.41 2.33
CA SER A 77 2.91 -0.60 1.51
C SER A 77 2.12 0.02 0.35
N ASN A 78 1.60 -0.82 -0.52
CA ASN A 78 0.54 -0.39 -1.44
C ASN A 78 -0.82 -0.41 -0.73
N ILE A 79 -1.86 0.10 -1.41
CA ILE A 79 -3.21 0.16 -0.84
C ILE A 79 -3.77 -1.16 -0.32
N LEU A 80 -3.45 -2.28 -0.98
CA LEU A 80 -3.93 -3.59 -0.57
C LEU A 80 -3.18 -4.08 0.68
N GLY A 81 -1.88 -3.81 0.77
CA GLY A 81 -1.09 -4.08 1.97
C GLY A 81 -1.57 -3.29 3.18
N MET A 82 -1.78 -1.98 3.02
CA MET A 82 -2.28 -1.13 4.12
C MET A 82 -3.71 -1.52 4.53
N MET A 83 -4.58 -1.84 3.58
CA MET A 83 -5.92 -2.37 3.89
C MET A 83 -5.86 -3.64 4.73
N ALA A 84 -5.03 -4.60 4.36
CA ALA A 84 -4.87 -5.85 5.11
C ALA A 84 -4.30 -5.59 6.51
N PHE A 85 -3.32 -4.69 6.63
CA PHE A 85 -2.73 -4.32 7.92
C PHE A 85 -3.73 -3.60 8.83
N ARG A 86 -4.57 -2.71 8.30
CA ARG A 86 -5.66 -2.10 9.09
C ARG A 86 -6.68 -3.13 9.55
N TYR A 87 -7.06 -4.09 8.70
CA TYR A 87 -7.96 -5.18 9.10
C TYR A 87 -7.35 -6.02 10.23
N LEU A 88 -6.05 -6.35 10.14
CA LEU A 88 -5.32 -7.01 11.22
C LEU A 88 -5.44 -6.24 12.54
N VAL A 89 -5.17 -4.94 12.51
CA VAL A 89 -5.18 -4.07 13.69
C VAL A 89 -6.58 -3.93 14.28
N GLN A 90 -7.60 -3.76 13.44
CA GLN A 90 -8.96 -3.48 13.87
C GLN A 90 -9.71 -4.75 14.33
N GLU A 91 -9.58 -5.84 13.57
CA GLU A 91 -10.45 -7.02 13.69
C GLU A 91 -9.71 -8.24 14.26
N LEU A 92 -8.52 -8.57 13.74
CA LEU A 92 -7.86 -9.83 14.08
C LEU A 92 -7.14 -9.77 15.44
N ILE A 93 -6.32 -8.74 15.67
CA ILE A 93 -5.71 -8.49 16.98
C ILE A 93 -6.66 -7.69 17.87
N GLY A 94 -7.36 -6.73 17.25
CA GLY A 94 -8.40 -5.94 17.88
C GLY A 94 -7.92 -4.58 18.34
N LYS A 95 -8.74 -3.56 18.04
CA LYS A 95 -8.52 -2.17 18.45
C LYS A 95 -8.34 -1.96 19.96
N ASP A 96 -8.83 -2.88 20.79
CA ASP A 96 -8.67 -2.79 22.24
C ASP A 96 -7.23 -3.07 22.68
N LYS A 97 -6.48 -3.86 21.89
CA LYS A 97 -5.05 -4.13 22.11
C LYS A 97 -4.15 -3.13 21.38
N LEU A 98 -4.62 -2.58 20.27
CA LEU A 98 -3.88 -1.68 19.39
C LEU A 98 -4.63 -0.36 19.14
N PRO A 99 -5.03 0.39 20.20
CA PRO A 99 -5.90 1.54 20.06
C PRO A 99 -5.29 2.68 19.25
N ILE A 100 -3.99 2.94 19.41
CA ILE A 100 -3.32 4.05 18.73
C ILE A 100 -3.16 3.73 17.24
N LEU A 101 -2.70 2.53 16.89
CA LEU A 101 -2.61 2.12 15.49
C LEU A 101 -4.00 2.07 14.84
N ALA A 102 -5.03 1.58 15.56
CA ALA A 102 -6.39 1.52 15.03
C ALA A 102 -6.97 2.92 14.71
N GLN A 103 -6.57 3.93 15.49
CA GLN A 103 -7.02 5.31 15.32
C GLN A 103 -6.24 6.07 14.24
N TYR A 104 -4.91 5.91 14.20
CA TYR A 104 -4.04 6.81 13.43
C TYR A 104 -3.46 6.21 12.15
N LEU A 105 -3.64 4.91 11.87
CA LEU A 105 -3.21 4.35 10.59
C LEU A 105 -3.95 5.00 9.41
N PRO A 106 -3.25 5.36 8.32
CA PRO A 106 -3.83 6.14 7.24
C PRO A 106 -4.85 5.33 6.44
N THR A 107 -6.00 5.92 6.12
CA THR A 107 -6.97 5.38 5.16
C THR A 107 -6.79 5.93 3.75
N ALA A 108 -6.12 7.07 3.63
CA ALA A 108 -5.71 7.72 2.39
C ALA A 108 -4.36 8.43 2.62
N ASN A 109 -3.78 9.01 1.58
CA ASN A 109 -2.57 9.80 1.72
C ASN A 109 -2.95 11.15 2.38
N GLY A 110 -2.12 11.64 3.30
CA GLY A 110 -2.41 12.76 4.17
C GLY A 110 -2.87 12.37 5.58
N GLY A 111 -2.80 13.34 6.49
CA GLY A 111 -3.01 13.16 7.92
C GLY A 111 -1.72 12.84 8.68
N ILE A 112 -1.85 12.72 10.01
CA ILE A 112 -0.71 12.54 10.91
C ILE A 112 -0.95 11.49 12.00
N LEU A 113 0.13 10.95 12.54
CA LEU A 113 0.19 10.39 13.90
C LEU A 113 0.88 11.42 14.81
N PRO A 114 0.16 12.06 15.75
CA PRO A 114 0.73 13.06 16.65
C PRO A 114 1.87 12.52 17.51
N SER A 115 2.94 13.30 17.70
CA SER A 115 4.15 12.85 18.39
C SER A 115 3.91 12.42 19.84
N GLU A 116 2.92 13.00 20.51
CA GLU A 116 2.49 12.60 21.85
C GLU A 116 2.02 11.14 21.95
N PHE A 117 1.56 10.54 20.84
CA PHE A 117 1.16 9.14 20.76
C PHE A 117 2.25 8.23 20.19
N ALA A 118 3.40 8.76 19.76
CA ALA A 118 4.43 7.99 19.08
C ALA A 118 5.02 6.87 19.96
N GLN A 119 5.20 7.11 21.27
CA GLN A 119 5.65 6.07 22.20
C GLN A 119 4.63 4.94 22.34
N GLN A 120 3.35 5.27 22.45
CA GLN A 120 2.29 4.26 22.56
C GLN A 120 2.15 3.45 21.26
N ALA A 121 2.23 4.11 20.10
CA ALA A 121 2.28 3.43 18.81
C ALA A 121 3.50 2.49 18.71
N LEU A 122 4.67 2.91 19.19
CA LEU A 122 5.87 2.08 19.21
C LEU A 122 5.69 0.84 20.10
N ASP A 123 5.07 0.99 21.26
CA ASP A 123 4.78 -0.12 22.17
C ASP A 123 3.80 -1.13 21.55
N GLU A 124 2.77 -0.64 20.84
CA GLU A 124 1.84 -1.47 20.06
C GLU A 124 2.53 -2.22 18.92
N LEU A 125 3.48 -1.60 18.22
CA LEU A 125 4.28 -2.27 17.19
C LEU A 125 5.18 -3.36 17.77
N PHE A 126 5.74 -3.16 18.97
CA PHE A 126 6.48 -4.19 19.68
C PHE A 126 5.59 -5.36 20.16
N LEU A 127 4.32 -5.08 20.46
CA LEU A 127 3.34 -6.12 20.74
C LEU A 127 3.10 -6.98 19.49
N LEU A 128 2.86 -6.33 18.34
CA LEU A 128 2.66 -7.01 17.05
C LEU A 128 3.87 -7.85 16.63
N GLU A 129 5.09 -7.37 16.85
CA GLU A 129 6.32 -8.11 16.53
C GLU A 129 6.45 -9.41 17.35
N LYS A 130 5.89 -9.45 18.56
CA LYS A 130 5.91 -10.62 19.45
C LYS A 130 4.65 -11.49 19.34
N GLU A 131 3.68 -11.07 18.52
CA GLU A 131 2.43 -11.77 18.36
C GLU A 131 2.65 -13.11 17.64
N GLN A 132 2.18 -14.18 18.26
CA GLN A 132 2.31 -15.56 17.73
C GLN A 132 1.04 -16.02 17.00
N THR A 133 0.00 -15.18 17.00
CA THR A 133 -1.23 -15.43 16.24
C THR A 133 -0.88 -15.57 14.76
N ALA A 134 -1.45 -16.61 14.15
CA ALA A 134 -1.39 -16.83 12.72
C ALA A 134 -2.73 -16.45 12.08
N GLU A 135 -2.68 -15.93 10.86
CA GLU A 135 -3.86 -15.79 10.01
C GLU A 135 -3.83 -16.84 8.91
N GLU A 136 -5.00 -17.28 8.46
CA GLU A 136 -5.09 -18.12 7.27
C GLU A 136 -5.04 -17.24 6.01
N LYS A 137 -4.11 -17.57 5.10
CA LYS A 137 -3.98 -16.94 3.80
C LYS A 137 -4.36 -17.90 2.71
N VAL A 138 -5.21 -17.44 1.81
CA VAL A 138 -5.42 -18.04 0.50
C VAL A 138 -4.31 -17.55 -0.41
N MET A 139 -3.60 -18.47 -1.05
CA MET A 139 -2.42 -18.22 -1.87
C MET A 139 -2.62 -18.83 -3.26
N LEU A 140 -2.48 -18.03 -4.31
CA LEU A 140 -2.42 -18.50 -5.69
C LEU A 140 -0.96 -18.73 -6.08
N ILE A 141 -0.60 -19.97 -6.35
CA ILE A 141 0.77 -20.41 -6.60
C ILE A 141 0.86 -21.02 -8.00
N GLU A 142 1.93 -20.68 -8.72
CA GLU A 142 2.29 -21.37 -9.96
C GLU A 142 3.06 -22.65 -9.63
N LYS A 143 2.58 -23.80 -10.09
CA LYS A 143 3.09 -25.11 -9.67
C LYS A 143 4.50 -25.42 -10.17
N SER A 144 4.84 -24.99 -11.39
CA SER A 144 6.15 -25.25 -12.00
C SER A 144 7.30 -24.55 -11.24
N THR A 145 7.05 -23.35 -10.73
CA THR A 145 8.08 -22.51 -10.10
C THR A 145 7.91 -22.39 -8.59
N GLY A 146 6.75 -22.76 -8.04
CA GLY A 146 6.37 -22.48 -6.65
C GLY A 146 6.17 -20.99 -6.37
N LYS A 147 6.13 -20.13 -7.40
CA LYS A 147 6.07 -18.68 -7.23
C LYS A 147 4.66 -18.24 -6.84
N LEU A 148 4.56 -17.50 -5.74
CA LEU A 148 3.32 -16.83 -5.32
C LEU A 148 2.95 -15.76 -6.36
N LYS A 149 1.70 -15.80 -6.83
CA LYS A 149 1.12 -14.75 -7.69
C LYS A 149 0.41 -13.69 -6.88
N THR A 150 -0.39 -14.11 -5.92
CA THR A 150 -1.12 -13.22 -5.02
C THR A 150 -1.59 -14.00 -3.80
N SER A 151 -1.88 -13.29 -2.73
CA SER A 151 -2.49 -13.82 -1.51
C SER A 151 -3.54 -12.86 -0.95
N VAL A 152 -4.42 -13.42 -0.14
CA VAL A 152 -5.47 -12.71 0.61
C VAL A 152 -5.80 -13.46 1.89
N ASN A 153 -6.21 -12.77 2.94
CA ASN A 153 -6.73 -13.41 4.16
C ASN A 153 -7.97 -14.25 3.83
N SER A 154 -8.13 -15.41 4.45
CA SER A 154 -9.21 -16.38 4.17
C SER A 154 -10.63 -15.86 4.44
N GLU A 155 -10.77 -14.86 5.31
CA GLU A 155 -12.05 -14.25 5.65
C GLU A 155 -12.46 -13.14 4.67
N THR A 156 -11.65 -12.87 3.65
CA THR A 156 -11.91 -11.85 2.65
C THR A 156 -11.55 -12.32 1.24
N TYR A 157 -11.69 -11.41 0.29
CA TYR A 157 -11.37 -11.63 -1.12
C TYR A 157 -10.53 -10.48 -1.67
N ARG A 158 -9.83 -10.75 -2.76
CA ARG A 158 -8.97 -9.75 -3.41
C ARG A 158 -9.13 -9.82 -4.91
N PHE A 159 -9.41 -8.67 -5.52
CA PHE A 159 -9.19 -8.47 -6.95
C PHE A 159 -7.75 -8.04 -7.22
N PHE A 160 -7.13 -8.60 -8.25
CA PHE A 160 -5.71 -8.34 -8.55
C PHE A 160 -5.39 -8.24 -10.05
N VAL A 161 -6.37 -8.49 -10.93
CA VAL A 161 -6.28 -8.19 -12.36
C VAL A 161 -7.56 -7.51 -12.81
N PHE A 162 -7.42 -6.40 -13.53
CA PHE A 162 -8.52 -5.66 -14.16
C PHE A 162 -8.19 -5.56 -15.66
N THR A 163 -9.06 -6.08 -16.52
CA THR A 163 -8.84 -6.03 -17.97
C THR A 163 -9.39 -4.73 -18.57
N ALA A 164 -9.09 -4.49 -19.85
CA ALA A 164 -9.55 -3.28 -20.55
C ALA A 164 -11.08 -3.09 -20.42
N TYR A 165 -11.48 -1.86 -20.12
CA TYR A 165 -12.88 -1.48 -19.84
C TYR A 165 -13.53 -2.26 -18.70
N ASN A 166 -12.71 -2.76 -17.75
CA ASN A 166 -13.13 -3.62 -16.66
C ASN A 166 -13.91 -4.87 -17.11
N ARG A 167 -13.77 -5.33 -18.37
CA ARG A 167 -14.60 -6.43 -18.87
C ARG A 167 -14.46 -7.71 -18.05
N ASN A 168 -13.25 -8.00 -17.59
CA ASN A 168 -13.00 -9.10 -16.67
C ASN A 168 -12.19 -8.62 -15.47
N THR A 169 -12.48 -9.20 -14.31
CA THR A 169 -11.75 -8.97 -13.06
C THR A 169 -11.35 -10.31 -12.49
N TYR A 170 -10.07 -10.47 -12.13
CA TYR A 170 -9.61 -11.71 -11.52
C TYR A 170 -9.52 -11.53 -10.02
N GLY A 171 -10.01 -12.52 -9.29
CA GLY A 171 -10.04 -12.52 -7.86
C GLY A 171 -9.57 -13.82 -7.23
N LEU A 172 -9.29 -13.73 -5.94
CA LEU A 172 -8.94 -14.84 -5.07
C LEU A 172 -9.74 -14.68 -3.78
N ASP A 173 -10.33 -15.77 -3.29
CA ASP A 173 -10.98 -15.89 -1.99
C ASP A 173 -10.83 -17.34 -1.49
N LYS A 174 -11.41 -17.65 -0.32
CA LYS A 174 -11.32 -19.01 0.27
C LYS A 174 -11.88 -20.14 -0.60
N ASP A 175 -12.78 -19.83 -1.53
CA ASP A 175 -13.38 -20.81 -2.44
C ASP A 175 -12.57 -20.93 -3.76
N GLY A 176 -11.47 -20.20 -3.90
CA GLY A 176 -10.49 -20.36 -4.95
C GLY A 176 -10.23 -19.13 -5.81
N PHE A 177 -9.49 -19.34 -6.90
CA PHE A 177 -9.31 -18.34 -7.94
C PHE A 177 -10.59 -18.23 -8.75
N PHE A 178 -10.96 -17.01 -9.12
CA PHE A 178 -12.13 -16.77 -9.94
C PHE A 178 -11.94 -15.63 -10.94
N ILE A 179 -12.72 -15.67 -12.02
CA ILE A 179 -12.82 -14.63 -13.02
C ILE A 179 -14.26 -14.13 -13.05
N LEU A 180 -14.43 -12.83 -12.90
CA LEU A 180 -15.68 -12.12 -13.15
C LEU A 180 -15.72 -11.66 -14.61
N GLU A 181 -16.90 -11.70 -15.23
CA GLU A 181 -17.24 -10.91 -16.40
C GLU A 181 -18.17 -9.78 -15.96
N ASN A 182 -17.76 -8.54 -16.20
CA ASN A 182 -18.54 -7.36 -15.90
C ASN A 182 -19.25 -6.89 -17.18
N VAL A 183 -20.56 -6.71 -17.09
CA VAL A 183 -21.43 -6.34 -18.20
C VAL A 183 -22.27 -5.15 -17.78
N ASN A 184 -22.28 -4.10 -18.61
CA ASN A 184 -23.21 -3.00 -18.43
C ASN A 184 -24.58 -3.40 -19.02
N LYS A 185 -25.62 -3.44 -18.19
CA LYS A 185 -27.01 -3.64 -18.62
C LYS A 185 -27.84 -2.48 -18.09
N ASN A 186 -28.47 -1.74 -19.00
CA ASN A 186 -29.34 -0.59 -18.67
C ASN A 186 -28.68 0.48 -17.79
N GLY A 187 -27.36 0.70 -17.94
CA GLY A 187 -26.62 1.66 -17.13
C GLY A 187 -26.08 1.10 -15.81
N GLU A 188 -26.41 -0.14 -15.45
CA GLU A 188 -25.91 -0.82 -14.26
C GLU A 188 -24.78 -1.79 -14.62
N GLU A 189 -23.70 -1.78 -13.84
CA GLU A 189 -22.62 -2.76 -13.97
C GLU A 189 -22.97 -4.02 -13.18
N LEU A 190 -23.06 -5.15 -13.88
CA LEU A 190 -23.35 -6.47 -13.29
C LEU A 190 -22.14 -7.38 -13.47
N SER A 191 -21.74 -8.06 -12.40
CA SER A 191 -20.61 -9.00 -12.39
C SER A 191 -21.08 -10.45 -12.28
N TYR A 192 -20.55 -11.33 -13.14
CA TYR A 192 -20.85 -12.76 -13.15
C TYR A 192 -19.58 -13.58 -13.00
N ILE A 193 -19.56 -14.56 -12.08
CA ILE A 193 -18.46 -15.54 -12.00
C ILE A 193 -18.54 -16.45 -13.23
N VAL A 194 -17.59 -16.31 -14.14
CA VAL A 194 -17.49 -17.08 -15.39
C VAL A 194 -16.47 -18.20 -15.33
N PHE A 195 -15.57 -18.15 -14.35
CA PHE A 195 -14.60 -19.20 -14.05
C PHE A 195 -14.30 -19.21 -12.56
N ARG A 196 -14.19 -20.40 -11.97
CA ARG A 196 -13.71 -20.60 -10.59
C ARG A 196 -12.98 -21.93 -10.50
N SER A 197 -11.83 -21.95 -9.85
CA SER A 197 -11.02 -23.15 -9.68
C SER A 197 -10.00 -23.03 -8.56
N ASN A 198 -9.69 -24.15 -7.91
CA ASN A 198 -8.54 -24.31 -7.01
C ASN A 198 -7.32 -24.92 -7.69
N ASN A 199 -7.47 -25.47 -8.91
CA ASN A 199 -6.40 -26.10 -9.65
C ASN A 199 -6.70 -26.03 -11.15
N PHE A 200 -5.96 -25.19 -11.87
CA PHE A 200 -6.25 -24.88 -13.27
C PHE A 200 -5.01 -24.70 -14.13
N ILE A 201 -5.20 -24.89 -15.44
CA ILE A 201 -4.22 -24.58 -16.47
C ILE A 201 -4.59 -23.25 -17.13
N GLN A 202 -3.62 -22.36 -17.31
CA GLN A 202 -3.71 -21.25 -18.25
C GLN A 202 -2.91 -21.61 -19.51
N ARG A 203 -3.63 -21.86 -20.61
CA ARG A 203 -3.09 -22.18 -21.92
C ARG A 203 -3.08 -20.97 -22.84
N THR A 204 -1.97 -20.72 -23.54
CA THR A 204 -1.93 -19.69 -24.57
C THR A 204 -2.65 -20.18 -25.84
N ILE A 205 -3.69 -19.47 -26.28
CA ILE A 205 -4.37 -19.76 -27.56
C ILE A 205 -3.78 -18.90 -28.68
N SER A 206 -3.53 -17.62 -28.38
CA SER A 206 -2.93 -16.65 -29.31
C SER A 206 -2.22 -15.55 -28.54
N LYS A 207 -1.58 -14.61 -29.26
CA LYS A 207 -0.93 -13.43 -28.64
C LYS A 207 -1.85 -12.58 -27.77
N LYS A 208 -3.18 -12.68 -27.93
CA LYS A 208 -4.17 -11.86 -27.23
C LYS A 208 -5.14 -12.65 -26.35
N TYR A 209 -5.08 -13.98 -26.37
CA TYR A 209 -6.10 -14.81 -25.72
C TYR A 209 -5.50 -16.03 -25.03
N TYR A 210 -5.99 -16.26 -23.81
CA TYR A 210 -5.57 -17.31 -22.91
C TYR A 210 -6.79 -18.09 -22.45
N LYS A 211 -6.69 -19.42 -22.43
CA LYS A 211 -7.72 -20.34 -21.96
C LYS A 211 -7.41 -20.80 -20.55
N PHE A 212 -8.32 -20.55 -19.63
CA PHE A 212 -8.29 -21.08 -18.27
C PHE A 212 -9.09 -22.37 -18.27
N ILE A 213 -8.51 -23.46 -17.78
CA ILE A 213 -9.10 -24.81 -17.78
C ILE A 213 -9.03 -25.33 -16.36
N ASP A 214 -10.18 -25.52 -15.73
CA ASP A 214 -10.29 -26.18 -14.43
C ASP A 214 -9.92 -27.67 -14.61
N ILE A 215 -8.88 -28.13 -13.91
CA ILE A 215 -8.36 -29.48 -14.08
C ILE A 215 -9.39 -30.54 -13.66
N PRO A 216 -10.08 -30.43 -12.50
CA PRO A 216 -11.05 -31.43 -12.07
C PRO A 216 -12.27 -31.58 -12.99
N SER A 217 -12.86 -30.46 -13.46
CA SER A 217 -14.12 -30.49 -14.22
C SER A 217 -13.95 -30.37 -15.74
N GLY A 218 -12.78 -29.95 -16.21
CA GLY A 218 -12.53 -29.63 -17.62
C GLY A 218 -13.25 -28.37 -18.11
N LYS A 219 -14.02 -27.67 -17.25
CA LYS A 219 -14.65 -26.40 -17.60
C LYS A 219 -13.58 -25.38 -17.96
N SER A 220 -13.90 -24.51 -18.91
CA SER A 220 -12.92 -23.53 -19.38
C SER A 220 -13.53 -22.20 -19.75
N TYR A 221 -12.71 -21.15 -19.64
CA TYR A 221 -13.06 -19.79 -20.00
C TYR A 221 -11.89 -19.13 -20.74
N VAL A 222 -12.18 -18.22 -21.68
CA VAL A 222 -11.15 -17.53 -22.47
C VAL A 222 -11.14 -16.06 -22.07
N CYS A 223 -9.96 -15.53 -21.77
CA CYS A 223 -9.76 -14.13 -21.43
C CYS A 223 -8.52 -13.55 -22.12
N SER A 224 -8.39 -12.21 -22.12
CA SER A 224 -7.35 -11.49 -22.83
C SER A 224 -6.09 -11.19 -22.02
N VAL A 225 -6.10 -11.49 -20.71
CA VAL A 225 -4.98 -11.23 -19.82
C VAL A 225 -4.41 -12.55 -19.30
N LYS A 226 -3.08 -12.62 -19.22
CA LYS A 226 -2.35 -13.72 -18.60
C LYS A 226 -1.96 -13.36 -17.17
N LEU A 227 -1.90 -14.36 -16.29
CA LEU A 227 -1.42 -14.26 -14.91
C LEU A 227 0.12 -14.10 -14.79
N TYR A 228 0.85 -14.15 -15.91
CA TYR A 228 2.32 -14.15 -15.92
C TYR A 228 2.86 -12.90 -16.64
N SER A 229 3.71 -12.12 -15.98
CA SER A 229 4.14 -10.81 -16.50
C SER A 229 5.37 -10.82 -17.39
N ASN A 230 6.28 -11.80 -17.34
CA ASN A 230 7.55 -11.73 -18.08
C ASN A 230 8.15 -13.10 -18.36
N GLU A 231 8.34 -13.48 -19.63
CA GLU A 231 9.46 -14.32 -20.09
C GLU A 231 9.50 -14.41 -21.63
N GLU A 232 10.72 -14.45 -22.17
CA GLU A 232 11.04 -14.57 -23.60
C GLU A 232 10.77 -15.99 -24.15
N GLU A 233 10.63 -16.98 -23.27
CA GLU A 233 10.17 -18.34 -23.60
C GLU A 233 8.83 -18.61 -22.91
N VAL A 234 7.79 -18.83 -23.71
CA VAL A 234 6.43 -19.03 -23.21
C VAL A 234 6.14 -20.53 -23.22
N PRO A 235 6.18 -21.25 -22.08
CA PRO A 235 5.53 -22.55 -22.00
C PRO A 235 4.08 -22.42 -22.45
N ALA A 236 3.61 -23.40 -23.23
CA ALA A 236 2.27 -23.38 -23.81
C ALA A 236 1.18 -23.31 -22.73
N ASP A 237 1.44 -23.99 -21.60
CA ASP A 237 0.53 -24.19 -20.47
C ASP A 237 1.23 -23.84 -19.16
N TYR A 238 0.54 -23.09 -18.30
CA TYR A 238 0.94 -22.81 -16.92
C TYR A 238 -0.06 -23.44 -15.97
N GLU A 239 0.41 -24.21 -15.00
CA GLU A 239 -0.44 -24.78 -13.96
C GLU A 239 -0.43 -23.92 -12.70
N PHE A 240 -1.61 -23.69 -12.15
CA PHE A 240 -1.81 -22.92 -10.93
C PHE A 240 -2.64 -23.72 -9.93
N GLU A 241 -2.33 -23.51 -8.66
CA GLU A 241 -3.13 -24.04 -7.56
C GLU A 241 -3.37 -22.99 -6.48
N VAL A 242 -4.49 -23.16 -5.79
CA VAL A 242 -4.84 -22.37 -4.62
C VAL A 242 -4.54 -23.20 -3.38
N GLN A 243 -3.75 -22.63 -2.49
CA GLN A 243 -3.42 -23.21 -1.19
C GLN A 243 -3.92 -22.30 -0.07
N ILE A 244 -4.40 -22.88 1.02
CA ILE A 244 -4.68 -22.15 2.26
C ILE A 244 -3.60 -22.53 3.26
N LYS A 245 -2.91 -21.53 3.82
CA LYS A 245 -1.84 -21.75 4.80
C LYS A 245 -1.94 -20.76 5.96
N PRO A 246 -1.66 -21.21 7.19
CA PRO A 246 -1.41 -20.28 8.29
C PRO A 246 -0.11 -19.51 8.03
N VAL A 247 -0.13 -18.21 8.25
CA VAL A 247 1.05 -17.35 8.26
C VAL A 247 1.13 -16.59 9.57
N GLU A 248 2.33 -16.51 10.14
CA GLU A 248 2.58 -15.73 11.35
C GLU A 248 2.47 -14.24 11.04
N ILE A 249 1.62 -13.53 11.78
CA ILE A 249 1.32 -12.10 11.56
C ILE A 249 2.60 -11.25 11.61
N ALA A 250 3.43 -11.46 12.63
CA ALA A 250 4.67 -10.71 12.81
C ALA A 250 5.60 -10.82 11.59
N LYS A 251 5.66 -12.01 10.98
CA LYS A 251 6.49 -12.26 9.80
C LYS A 251 5.85 -11.70 8.52
N GLU A 252 4.55 -11.90 8.34
CA GLU A 252 3.81 -11.43 7.17
C GLU A 252 3.84 -9.90 7.05
N TYR A 253 3.61 -9.18 8.16
CA TYR A 253 3.53 -7.71 8.16
C TYR A 253 4.81 -7.03 8.66
N GLY A 254 5.90 -7.76 8.84
CA GLY A 254 7.19 -7.20 9.26
C GLY A 254 7.68 -6.07 8.35
N TYR A 255 7.34 -6.11 7.06
CA TYR A 255 7.65 -5.05 6.10
C TYR A 255 6.91 -3.73 6.35
N ILE A 256 5.82 -3.72 7.13
CA ILE A 256 5.10 -2.51 7.58
C ILE A 256 5.50 -2.17 9.02
N ILE A 257 5.61 -3.18 9.88
CA ILE A 257 5.92 -3.02 11.31
C ILE A 257 7.30 -2.37 11.49
N GLU A 258 8.33 -2.85 10.80
CA GLU A 258 9.69 -2.34 10.98
C GLU A 258 9.87 -0.88 10.54
N PRO A 259 9.39 -0.45 9.36
CA PRO A 259 9.39 0.97 9.01
C PRO A 259 8.59 1.85 9.97
N LEU A 260 7.39 1.41 10.40
CA LEU A 260 6.60 2.15 11.39
C LEU A 260 7.35 2.33 12.72
N LYS A 261 8.11 1.32 13.16
CA LYS A 261 8.97 1.45 14.36
C LYS A 261 10.06 2.49 14.18
N ARG A 262 10.65 2.62 12.99
CA ARG A 262 11.67 3.65 12.70
C ARG A 262 11.05 5.05 12.71
N LEU A 263 9.88 5.21 12.11
CA LEU A 263 9.12 6.46 12.13
C LEU A 263 8.71 6.86 13.55
N ALA A 264 8.18 5.93 14.34
CA ALA A 264 7.81 6.20 15.73
C ALA A 264 9.02 6.62 16.58
N LYS A 265 10.17 5.95 16.42
CA LYS A 265 11.42 6.36 17.07
C LYS A 265 11.88 7.76 16.64
N ALA A 266 11.82 8.06 15.35
CA ALA A 266 12.16 9.38 14.83
C ALA A 266 11.24 10.46 15.42
N SER A 267 9.94 10.19 15.48
CA SER A 267 8.93 11.08 16.06
C SER A 267 9.15 11.31 17.56
N ILE A 268 9.52 10.28 18.33
CA ILE A 268 9.89 10.41 19.74
C ILE A 268 11.14 11.29 19.92
N ILE A 269 12.16 11.10 19.08
CA ILE A 269 13.42 11.85 19.16
C ILE A 269 13.22 13.32 18.79
N SER A 270 12.46 13.61 17.73
CA SER A 270 12.27 14.96 17.23
C SER A 270 11.15 15.71 17.95
N GLY A 271 10.18 15.00 18.52
CA GLY A 271 8.92 15.57 18.98
C GLY A 271 7.99 16.00 17.83
N ASN A 272 8.32 15.71 16.57
CA ASN A 272 7.49 16.03 15.40
C ASN A 272 6.59 14.84 15.04
N PRO A 273 5.39 15.07 14.47
CA PRO A 273 4.47 14.00 14.11
C PRO A 273 5.00 13.14 12.95
N ILE A 274 4.37 11.98 12.74
CA ILE A 274 4.53 11.17 11.53
C ILE A 274 3.50 11.64 10.51
N HIS A 275 3.94 12.02 9.31
CA HIS A 275 3.07 12.47 8.22
C HIS A 275 2.84 11.33 7.22
N TRP A 276 1.58 11.09 6.84
CA TRP A 276 1.22 10.04 5.88
C TRP A 276 1.21 10.58 4.44
N THR A 277 1.81 9.85 3.48
CA THR A 277 1.93 10.27 2.07
C THR A 277 1.67 9.18 1.05
#